data_AF-A0A8J3CM55-F1
#
_entry.id   AF-A0A8J3CM55-F1
#
_cell.length_a   1.000
_cell.length_b   1.000
_cell.length_c   1.000
_cell.angle_alpha   90.00
_cell.angle_beta   90.00
_cell.angle_gamma   90.00
#
_symmetry.space_group_name_H-M   'P 1'
#
loop_
_entity.id
_entity.type
_entity.pdbx_description
1 polymer ?
#
loop_
_entity_poly.entity_id
_entity_poly.type
_entity_poly.pdbx_seq_one_letter_code
_entity_poly.pdbx_strand_id
1 'polypeptide(L)' 'MNALDIAFRGMRYPWDIILQCARWYASYSLSYRNLEEMMEERGLFD' A
#
# COMPACT_ATOMS: atom_id res chain seq x y z
N MET A 1 12.67 -13.40 10.03
CA MET A 1 11.81 -12.20 10.23
C MET A 1 12.49 -11.05 9.52
N ASN A 2 11.90 -10.54 8.44
CA ASN A 2 12.46 -9.40 7.71
C ASN A 2 12.36 -8.14 8.60
N ALA A 3 13.33 -7.22 8.53
CA ALA A 3 13.26 -5.93 9.22
C ALA A 3 11.97 -5.15 8.90
N LEU A 4 11.43 -5.29 7.68
CA LEU A 4 10.15 -4.75 7.24
C LEU A 4 8.96 -5.41 7.96
N ASP A 5 9.00 -6.72 8.23
CA ASP A 5 7.93 -7.38 9.01
C ASP A 5 7.87 -6.82 10.45
N ILE A 6 9.00 -6.37 10.99
CA ILE A 6 9.07 -5.73 12.30
C ILE A 6 8.58 -4.28 12.20
N ALA A 7 9.03 -3.54 11.19
CA ALA A 7 8.68 -2.14 10.97
C ALA A 7 7.18 -1.93 10.68
N PHE A 8 6.54 -2.89 10.01
CA PHE A 8 5.12 -2.84 9.64
C PHE A 8 4.26 -3.78 10.50
N ARG A 9 4.79 -4.26 11.64
CA ARG A 9 4.04 -5.11 12.56
C ARG A 9 2.81 -4.36 13.10
N GLY A 10 1.64 -4.98 12.98
CA GLY A 10 0.37 -4.43 13.49
C GLY A 10 -0.30 -3.43 12.54
N MET A 11 0.22 -3.25 11.33
CA MET A 11 -0.46 -2.49 10.28
C MET A 11 -1.65 -3.31 9.74
N ARG A 12 -2.72 -2.61 9.32
CA ARG A 12 -3.92 -3.24 8.73
C ARG A 12 -3.58 -4.01 7.45
N TYR A 13 -2.60 -3.51 6.70
CA TYR A 13 -2.17 -4.09 5.43
C TYR A 13 -0.73 -4.60 5.52
N PRO A 14 -0.39 -5.64 4.75
CA PRO A 14 0.98 -6.13 4.67
C PRO A 14 1.91 -5.07 4.05
N TRP A 15 3.20 -5.16 4.38
CA TRP A 15 4.18 -4.13 4.06
C TRP A 15 4.36 -3.92 2.55
N ASP A 16 4.22 -4.97 1.76
CA ASP A 16 4.37 -4.94 0.30
C ASP A 16 3.29 -4.06 -0.36
N ILE A 17 2.05 -4.13 0.14
CA ILE A 17 0.95 -3.28 -0.31
C ILE A 17 1.22 -1.82 0.03
N ILE A 18 1.62 -1.53 1.27
CA ILE A 18 1.89 -0.16 1.73
C ILE A 18 3.01 0.47 0.90
N LEU A 19 4.09 -0.27 0.66
CA LEU A 19 5.21 0.23 -0.16
C LEU A 19 4.81 0.40 -1.62
N GLN A 20 3.95 -0.47 -2.17
CA GLN A 20 3.47 -0.33 -3.54
C GLN A 20 2.64 0.96 -3.71
N CYS A 21 1.77 1.29 -2.76
CA CYS A 21 1.01 2.53 -2.79
C CYS A 21 1.90 3.75 -2.60
N ALA A 22 2.85 3.70 -1.67
CA ALA A 22 3.83 4.77 -1.49
C ALA A 22 4.64 5.01 -2.77
N ARG A 23 5.03 3.94 -3.48
CA ARG A 23 5.74 4.03 -4.76
C ARG A 23 4.90 4.71 -5.83
N TRP A 24 3.64 4.33 -5.98
CA TRP A 24 2.77 4.96 -6.99
C TRP A 24 2.45 6.41 -6.66
N TYR A 25 2.22 6.71 -5.38
CA TYR A 25 2.05 8.09 -4.91
C TYR A 25 3.24 8.96 -5.30
N ALA A 26 4.46 8.48 -5.02
CA ALA A 26 5.69 9.20 -5.33
C ALA A 26 6.00 9.29 -6.83
N SER A 27 5.64 8.27 -7.61
CA SER A 27 6.02 8.19 -9.04
C SER A 27 5.03 8.90 -9.97
N TYR A 28 3.74 8.95 -9.60
CA TYR A 28 2.66 9.35 -10.51
C TYR A 28 1.80 10.51 -10.00
N SER A 29 2.19 11.17 -8.90
CA SER A 29 1.42 12.26 -8.28
C SER A 29 -0.07 11.92 -8.10
N LEU A 30 -0.37 10.66 -7.79
CA LEU A 30 -1.74 10.17 -7.67
C LEU A 30 -2.40 10.78 -6.44
N SER A 31 -3.68 11.11 -6.57
CA SER A 31 -4.51 11.40 -5.41
C SER A 31 -4.75 10.13 -4.59
N TYR A 32 -5.07 10.30 -3.30
CA TYR A 32 -5.43 9.17 -2.44
C TYR A 32 -6.64 8.39 -2.99
N ARG A 33 -7.58 9.08 -3.63
CA ARG A 33 -8.77 8.46 -4.24
C ARG A 33 -8.39 7.54 -5.39
N ASN A 34 -7.48 7.97 -6.26
CA ASN A 34 -7.00 7.13 -7.36
C ASN A 34 -6.28 5.88 -6.83
N LEU A 35 -5.53 6.01 -5.73
CA LEU A 35 -4.91 4.86 -5.07
C LEU A 35 -5.95 3.91 -4.48
N GLU A 36 -6.99 4.45 -3.84
CA GLU A 36 -8.10 3.65 -3.32
C GLU A 36 -8.82 2.89 -4.45
N GLU A 37 -9.18 3.55 -5.54
CA GLU A 37 -9.79 2.91 -6.71
C GLU A 37 -8.88 1.79 -7.27
N MET A 38 -7.58 2.07 -7.44
CA MET A 38 -6.62 1.06 -7.94
C MET A 38 -6.43 -0.12 -6.98
N MET A 39 -6.54 0.10 -5.66
CA MET A 39 -6.45 -0.94 -4.65
C MET A 39 -7.75 -1.77 -4.60
N GLU A 40 -8.90 -1.14 -4.80
CA GLU A 40 -10.21 -1.79 -4.90
C GLU A 40 -10.30 -2.67 -6.16
N GLU A 41 -9.87 -2.16 -7.32
CA GLU A 41 -9.80 -2.93 -8.58
C GLU A 41 -8.92 -4.19 -8.46
N ARG A 42 -7.93 -4.16 -7.57
CA ARG A 42 -7.02 -5.28 -7.29
C ARG A 42 -7.51 -6.20 -6.17
N GLY A 43 -8.68 -5.93 -5.59
CA GLY A 43 -9.26 -6.72 -4.49
C GLY A 43 -8.48 -6.61 -3.18
N LEU A 44 -7.82 -5.47 -2.93
CA LEU A 44 -7.02 -5.26 -1.71
C LEU A 44 -7.86 -4.69 -0.55
N PHE A 45 -9.11 -4.32 -0.80
CA PHE A 45 -10.09 -3.98 0.23
C PHE A 45 -11.06 -5.15 0.41
N ASP A 46 -10.88 -5.88 1.52
CA ASP A 46 -11.85 -6.82 2.10
C ASP A 46 -12.19 -6.33 3.53
#